data_AF-A0A812VQB5-F1
#
_entry.id   AF-A0A812VQB5-F1
#
_cell.length_a   1.000
_cell.length_b   1.000
_cell.length_c   1.000
_cell.angle_alpha   90.00
_cell.angle_beta   90.00
_cell.angle_gamma   90.00
#
_symmetry.space_group_name_H-M   'P 1'
#
loop_
_entity.id
_entity.type
_entity.pdbx_description
1 polymer ?
#
loop_
_entity_poly.entity_id
_entity_poly.type
_entity_poly.pdbx_seq_one_letter_code
_entity_poly.pdbx_strand_id
1 'polypeptide(L)'
;MPASQANQDGRSASITAPNGPSQERCIRACFREAKYQPAEVDCFETHGTGTALGDPIEVGAFKRIYAQSQRAHPLMVTSSKTNLGHLEGGAGMAGFIKCILQVMRCEASPNIHLRERNPHLDVEGFPTQFLSEGLVTHYNTAVTGVSSFGFGGTNAHAMAFGQNCVTARDVTKKDFRGLMLQKIMQALPPDVFKHSLDPEEWETNGAPLSEDKIGKVYEVEVDASGAAVWREVVDTPPDPKAHKRFGLAGSFNGWSCTQMAELPGLPGLFAAEITVGESGEEYFHVLGDEDTSQVYYPAQPRSRRKVDPAGSHTRFI
;
A
#
# COMPACT_ATOMS: atom_id res chain seq x y z
N MET A 1 -6.58 22.74 3.56
CA MET A 1 -7.68 22.52 2.59
C MET A 1 -7.08 22.27 1.21
N PRO A 2 -7.71 21.49 0.32
CA PRO A 2 -7.23 21.41 -1.06
C PRO A 2 -7.27 22.79 -1.71
N ALA A 3 -6.33 23.07 -2.61
CA ALA A 3 -6.23 24.33 -3.32
C ALA A 3 -5.63 24.14 -4.71
N SER A 4 -5.95 25.04 -5.63
CA SER A 4 -5.34 25.07 -6.95
C SER A 4 -5.14 26.51 -7.39
N GLN A 5 -3.98 26.81 -7.97
CA GLN A 5 -3.63 28.13 -8.45
C GLN A 5 -3.05 28.05 -9.84
N ALA A 6 -3.29 29.09 -10.64
CA ALA A 6 -2.70 29.26 -11.95
C ALA A 6 -2.20 30.68 -12.14
N ASN A 7 -1.12 30.85 -12.90
CA ASN A 7 -0.61 32.16 -13.30
C ASN A 7 0.07 32.10 -14.68
N GLN A 8 0.76 33.18 -15.05
CA GLN A 8 1.50 33.26 -16.30
C GLN A 8 2.92 33.79 -16.07
N ASP A 9 3.86 33.33 -16.90
CA ASP A 9 5.29 33.62 -16.81
C ASP A 9 5.65 35.10 -16.97
N GLY A 10 4.78 35.87 -17.63
CA GLY A 10 5.00 37.24 -18.06
C GLY A 10 5.98 37.31 -19.22
N ARG A 11 6.77 38.39 -19.23
CA ARG A 11 7.88 38.54 -20.16
C ARG A 11 9.02 37.60 -19.75
N SER A 12 9.28 36.59 -20.56
CA SER A 12 10.38 35.62 -20.42
C SER A 12 11.45 35.83 -21.50
N ALA A 13 12.56 35.08 -21.42
CA ALA A 13 13.67 35.16 -22.39
C ALA A 13 13.28 34.68 -23.80
N SER A 14 12.32 33.78 -23.90
CA SER A 14 11.66 33.35 -25.13
C SER A 14 10.27 32.82 -24.79
N ILE A 15 9.41 32.67 -25.81
CA ILE A 15 8.03 32.16 -25.61
C ILE A 15 8.00 30.80 -24.91
N THR A 16 9.01 29.95 -25.10
CA THR A 16 9.11 28.60 -24.52
C THR A 16 10.02 28.53 -23.29
N ALA A 17 10.71 29.62 -22.92
CA ALA A 17 11.63 29.61 -21.79
C ALA A 17 10.83 29.64 -20.46
N PRO A 18 11.00 28.65 -19.57
CA PRO A 18 10.29 28.63 -18.29
C PRO A 18 10.76 29.76 -17.37
N ASN A 19 9.86 30.28 -16.54
CA ASN A 19 10.17 31.35 -15.57
C ASN A 19 10.07 30.87 -14.12
N GLY A 20 11.21 30.55 -13.51
CA GLY A 20 11.29 30.06 -12.13
C GLY A 20 10.62 30.97 -11.08
N PRO A 21 10.83 32.30 -11.09
CA PRO A 21 10.09 33.22 -10.22
C PRO A 21 8.57 33.15 -10.38
N SER A 22 8.06 32.96 -11.60
CA SER A 22 6.62 32.81 -11.87
C SER A 22 6.08 31.49 -11.34
N GLN A 23 6.80 30.38 -11.52
CA GLN A 23 6.49 29.09 -10.92
C GLN A 23 6.43 29.19 -9.38
N GLU A 24 7.44 29.81 -8.76
CA GLU A 24 7.47 30.06 -7.31
C GLU A 24 6.25 30.85 -6.83
N ARG A 25 5.89 31.93 -7.52
CA ARG A 25 4.69 32.72 -7.17
C ARG A 25 3.42 31.90 -7.25
N CYS A 26 3.29 31.02 -8.26
CA CYS A 26 2.14 30.12 -8.42
C CYS A 26 2.04 29.16 -7.22
N ILE A 27 3.14 28.49 -6.88
CA ILE A 27 3.18 27.52 -5.79
C ILE A 27 2.94 28.21 -4.43
N ARG A 28 3.56 29.38 -4.18
CA ARG A 28 3.30 30.16 -2.96
C ARG A 28 1.86 30.64 -2.84
N ALA A 29 1.21 30.98 -3.95
CA ALA A 29 -0.22 31.31 -3.95
C ALA A 29 -1.05 30.12 -3.49
N CYS A 30 -0.73 28.92 -3.97
CA CYS A 30 -1.42 27.70 -3.57
C CYS A 30 -1.22 27.42 -2.08
N PHE A 31 -0.01 27.62 -1.55
CA PHE A 31 0.26 27.51 -0.11
C PHE A 31 -0.58 28.46 0.75
N ARG A 32 -0.71 29.72 0.34
CA ARG A 32 -1.54 30.71 1.06
C ARG A 32 -3.01 30.29 1.11
N GLU A 33 -3.53 29.73 0.02
CA GLU A 33 -4.92 29.29 -0.05
C GLU A 33 -5.15 27.97 0.71
N ALA A 34 -4.26 27.00 0.54
CA ALA A 34 -4.36 25.70 1.19
C ALA A 34 -4.15 25.78 2.71
N LYS A 35 -3.42 26.81 3.16
CA LYS A 35 -2.98 27.05 4.54
C LYS A 35 -2.06 25.95 5.08
N TYR A 36 -1.24 25.35 4.21
CA TYR A 36 -0.17 24.44 4.61
C TYR A 36 1.15 25.17 4.79
N GLN A 37 2.01 24.62 5.62
CA GLN A 37 3.43 24.92 5.70
C GLN A 37 4.19 24.01 4.72
N PRO A 38 5.33 24.45 4.17
CA PRO A 38 6.14 23.62 3.28
C PRO A 38 6.60 22.29 3.89
N ALA A 39 6.75 22.23 5.22
CA ALA A 39 7.11 21.00 5.94
C ALA A 39 5.97 19.97 6.02
N GLU A 40 4.72 20.37 5.76
CA GLU A 40 3.54 19.48 5.80
C GLU A 40 3.28 18.73 4.48
N VAL A 41 4.00 19.08 3.40
CA VAL A 41 3.85 18.39 2.11
C VAL A 41 4.83 17.23 2.02
N ASP A 42 4.30 16.03 1.83
CA ASP A 42 5.06 14.78 1.84
C ASP A 42 5.65 14.44 0.47
N CYS A 43 4.85 14.65 -0.58
CA CYS A 43 5.21 14.31 -1.95
C CYS A 43 4.93 15.48 -2.88
N PHE A 44 5.87 15.73 -3.78
CA PHE A 44 5.72 16.70 -4.84
C PHE A 44 5.90 16.05 -6.22
N GLU A 45 4.82 16.04 -6.98
CA GLU A 45 4.75 15.62 -8.37
C GLU A 45 5.09 16.82 -9.28
N THR A 46 6.33 16.80 -9.77
CA THR A 46 6.89 17.82 -10.68
C THR A 46 6.18 17.86 -12.02
N HIS A 47 6.29 19.01 -12.69
CA HIS A 47 6.08 19.06 -14.13
C HIS A 47 7.13 18.19 -14.84
N GLY A 48 8.41 18.28 -14.46
CA GLY A 48 9.44 17.26 -14.70
C GLY A 48 9.51 16.76 -16.14
N THR A 49 9.85 17.66 -17.07
CA THR A 49 9.90 17.36 -18.51
C THR A 49 11.17 16.63 -18.92
N GLY A 50 12.16 16.50 -18.02
CA GLY A 50 13.43 15.84 -18.34
C GLY A 50 14.36 16.74 -19.14
N THR A 51 14.13 18.05 -19.15
CA THR A 51 14.91 18.99 -19.97
C THR A 51 16.09 19.53 -19.19
N ALA A 52 17.24 19.69 -19.85
CA ALA A 52 18.47 20.16 -19.22
C ALA A 52 18.32 21.53 -18.53
N LEU A 53 17.47 22.41 -19.08
CA LEU A 53 17.21 23.76 -18.56
C LEU A 53 15.98 23.83 -17.66
N GLY A 54 14.88 23.15 -18.02
CA GLY A 54 13.61 23.26 -17.31
C GLY A 54 13.64 22.63 -15.93
N ASP A 55 14.24 21.45 -15.79
CA ASP A 55 14.27 20.74 -14.51
C ASP A 55 15.05 21.52 -13.43
N PRO A 56 16.24 22.11 -13.70
CA PRO A 56 16.90 23.00 -12.74
C PRO A 56 16.09 24.23 -12.34
N ILE A 57 15.37 24.83 -13.29
CA ILE A 57 14.53 26.00 -13.02
C ILE A 57 13.36 25.63 -12.10
N GLU A 58 12.72 24.49 -12.38
CA GLU A 58 11.65 23.95 -11.56
C GLU A 58 12.15 23.63 -10.15
N VAL A 59 13.18 22.79 -10.01
CA VAL A 59 13.75 22.40 -8.71
C VAL A 59 14.21 23.63 -7.92
N GLY A 60 14.80 24.64 -8.57
CA GLY A 60 15.16 25.90 -7.94
C GLY A 60 13.96 26.68 -7.39
N ALA A 61 12.82 26.68 -8.09
CA ALA A 61 11.58 27.28 -7.58
C ALA A 61 11.04 26.51 -6.36
N PHE A 62 11.11 25.18 -6.38
CA PHE A 62 10.76 24.34 -5.23
C PHE A 62 11.67 24.59 -4.03
N LYS A 63 12.99 24.59 -4.23
CA LYS A 63 13.97 24.84 -3.17
C LYS A 63 13.72 26.15 -2.42
N ARG A 64 13.42 27.25 -3.13
CA ARG A 64 13.13 28.56 -2.52
C ARG A 64 11.91 28.56 -1.59
N ILE A 65 11.01 27.59 -1.74
CA ILE A 65 9.82 27.44 -0.89
C ILE A 65 10.11 26.45 0.23
N TYR A 66 10.60 25.27 -0.13
CA TYR A 66 10.65 24.12 0.76
C TYR A 66 11.91 24.02 1.61
N ALA A 67 13.04 24.60 1.18
CA ALA A 67 14.27 24.59 1.98
C ALA A 67 14.22 25.57 3.16
N GLN A 68 13.21 26.44 3.23
CA GLN A 68 13.03 27.42 4.31
C GLN A 68 12.42 26.79 5.58
N SER A 69 12.00 25.52 5.52
CA SER A 69 11.34 24.85 6.64
C SER A 69 12.12 23.60 7.03
N GLN A 70 12.36 23.44 8.34
CA GLN A 70 12.88 22.19 8.87
C GLN A 70 11.80 21.11 8.76
N ARG A 71 12.19 19.93 8.31
CA ARG A 71 11.28 18.80 8.10
C ARG A 71 11.86 17.52 8.69
N ALA A 72 11.00 16.68 9.23
CA ALA A 72 11.38 15.40 9.84
C ALA A 72 11.84 14.38 8.81
N HIS A 73 11.29 14.46 7.59
CA HIS A 73 11.56 13.53 6.50
C HIS A 73 11.80 14.30 5.20
N PRO A 74 12.64 13.80 4.28
CA PRO A 74 12.86 14.45 2.98
C PRO A 74 11.56 14.57 2.17
N LEU A 75 11.41 15.67 1.41
CA LEU A 75 10.33 15.78 0.44
C LEU A 75 10.57 14.82 -0.73
N MET A 76 9.62 13.92 -0.96
CA MET A 76 9.66 12.99 -2.09
C MET A 76 9.35 13.74 -3.38
N VAL A 77 10.18 13.53 -4.41
CA VAL A 77 10.02 14.17 -5.72
C VAL A 77 9.78 13.13 -6.80
N THR A 78 8.65 13.27 -7.49
CA THR A 78 8.19 12.33 -8.52
C THR A 78 7.78 13.05 -9.80
N SER A 79 7.74 12.32 -10.92
CA SER A 79 7.15 12.74 -12.20
C SER A 79 6.54 11.55 -12.93
N SER A 80 5.24 11.63 -13.22
CA SER A 80 4.46 10.69 -14.02
C SER A 80 4.95 10.61 -15.46
N LYS A 81 5.62 11.66 -15.96
CA LYS A 81 6.17 11.68 -17.32
C LYS A 81 7.27 10.64 -17.52
N THR A 82 7.95 10.24 -16.45
CA THR A 82 8.91 9.14 -16.54
C THR A 82 8.22 7.80 -16.83
N ASN A 83 6.96 7.62 -16.43
CA ASN A 83 6.20 6.37 -16.62
C ASN A 83 5.33 6.39 -17.88
N LEU A 84 4.72 7.54 -18.19
CA LEU A 84 3.66 7.68 -19.21
C LEU A 84 4.05 8.58 -20.38
N GLY A 85 5.22 9.21 -20.34
CA GLY A 85 5.58 10.28 -21.27
C GLY A 85 4.81 11.58 -21.01
N HIS A 86 5.00 12.56 -21.89
CA HIS A 86 4.34 13.85 -21.77
C HIS A 86 2.96 13.83 -22.45
N LEU A 87 1.89 13.69 -21.67
CA LEU A 87 0.51 13.63 -22.17
C LEU A 87 -0.10 15.00 -22.54
N GLU A 88 0.72 16.00 -22.87
CA GLU A 88 0.32 17.38 -23.18
C GLU A 88 -0.82 17.92 -22.27
N GLY A 89 -2.01 18.18 -22.82
CA GLY A 89 -3.17 18.68 -22.07
C GLY A 89 -3.64 17.75 -20.94
N GLY A 90 -3.31 16.46 -21.00
CA GLY A 90 -3.58 15.48 -19.95
C GLY A 90 -2.50 15.37 -18.87
N ALA A 91 -1.34 16.02 -19.03
CA ALA A 91 -0.19 15.83 -18.15
C ALA A 91 -0.47 16.21 -16.69
N GLY A 92 -1.20 17.30 -16.45
CA GLY A 92 -1.56 17.71 -15.09
C GLY A 92 -2.50 16.72 -14.40
N MET A 93 -3.50 16.20 -15.13
CA MET A 93 -4.44 15.22 -14.60
C MET A 93 -3.76 13.88 -14.32
N ALA A 94 -2.88 13.42 -15.22
CA ALA A 94 -2.11 12.19 -15.00
C ALA A 94 -1.22 12.27 -13.75
N GLY A 95 -0.53 13.40 -13.55
CA GLY A 95 0.22 13.65 -12.31
C GLY A 95 -0.67 13.71 -11.08
N PHE A 96 -1.84 14.36 -11.17
CA PHE A 96 -2.77 14.43 -10.05
C PHE A 96 -3.38 13.07 -9.67
N ILE A 97 -3.77 12.25 -10.66
CA ILE A 97 -4.22 10.88 -10.45
C ILE A 97 -3.13 10.05 -9.79
N LYS A 98 -1.87 10.21 -10.23
CA LYS A 98 -0.73 9.54 -9.61
C LYS A 98 -0.58 9.94 -8.14
N CYS A 99 -0.65 11.24 -7.80
CA CYS A 99 -0.68 11.70 -6.42
C CYS A 99 -1.79 11.03 -5.60
N ILE A 100 -3.02 11.01 -6.14
CA ILE A 100 -4.16 10.35 -5.49
C ILE A 100 -3.84 8.87 -5.22
N LEU A 101 -3.34 8.14 -6.22
CA LEU A 101 -2.98 6.73 -6.07
C LEU A 101 -1.86 6.49 -5.06
N GLN A 102 -0.87 7.39 -5.01
CA GLN A 102 0.23 7.31 -4.04
C GLN A 102 -0.28 7.47 -2.60
N VAL A 103 -1.15 8.45 -2.35
CA VAL A 103 -1.77 8.64 -1.03
C VAL A 103 -2.70 7.48 -0.67
N MET A 104 -3.52 7.04 -1.62
CA MET A 104 -4.46 5.93 -1.43
C MET A 104 -3.75 4.62 -1.05
N ARG A 105 -2.49 4.44 -1.47
CA ARG A 105 -1.71 3.21 -1.24
C ARG A 105 -0.60 3.34 -0.21
N CYS A 106 -0.36 4.53 0.35
CA CYS A 106 0.82 4.78 1.19
C CYS A 106 2.12 4.37 0.47
N GLU A 107 2.25 4.69 -0.81
CA GLU A 107 3.42 4.31 -1.60
C GLU A 107 3.75 5.41 -2.59
N ALA A 108 5.01 5.84 -2.62
CA ALA A 108 5.52 6.76 -3.60
C ALA A 108 6.22 6.00 -4.73
N SER A 109 5.75 6.25 -5.96
CA SER A 109 6.23 5.55 -7.15
C SER A 109 7.57 6.11 -7.65
N PRO A 110 8.43 5.27 -8.25
CA PRO A 110 9.74 5.67 -8.75
C PRO A 110 9.69 6.53 -10.02
N ASN A 111 10.73 7.33 -10.21
CA ASN A 111 11.10 7.95 -11.48
C ASN A 111 11.95 6.96 -12.29
N ILE A 112 11.33 6.20 -13.21
CA ILE A 112 11.93 4.97 -13.78
C ILE A 112 13.16 5.18 -14.69
N HIS A 113 13.47 6.42 -15.05
CA HIS A 113 14.66 6.78 -15.82
C HIS A 113 15.74 7.47 -15.00
N LEU A 114 15.54 7.62 -13.69
CA LEU A 114 16.49 8.26 -12.78
C LEU A 114 17.65 7.32 -12.46
N ARG A 115 18.71 7.36 -13.28
CA ARG A 115 19.99 6.68 -13.03
C ARG A 115 21.03 7.61 -12.44
N GLU A 116 21.13 8.80 -13.03
CA GLU A 116 21.97 9.90 -12.58
C GLU A 116 21.11 11.16 -12.59
N ARG A 117 21.33 12.05 -11.63
CA ARG A 117 20.64 13.34 -11.57
C ARG A 117 21.24 14.28 -12.59
N ASN A 118 20.40 15.18 -13.14
CA ASN A 118 20.92 16.31 -13.90
C ASN A 118 21.91 17.10 -13.02
N PRO A 119 23.17 17.31 -13.46
CA PRO A 119 24.22 17.94 -12.64
C PRO A 119 23.96 19.41 -12.34
N HIS A 120 23.02 20.04 -13.06
CA HIS A 120 22.62 21.43 -12.84
C HIS A 120 21.52 21.59 -11.78
N LEU A 121 21.00 20.50 -11.22
CA LEU A 121 20.02 20.58 -10.13
C LEU A 121 20.68 21.10 -8.85
N ASP A 122 20.25 22.26 -8.39
CA ASP A 122 20.65 22.78 -7.09
C ASP A 122 19.83 22.12 -5.96
N VAL A 123 20.41 21.07 -5.38
CA VAL A 123 19.81 20.27 -4.30
C VAL A 123 20.53 20.44 -2.96
N GLU A 124 21.61 21.21 -2.93
CA GLU A 124 22.39 21.43 -1.71
C GLU A 124 21.56 22.18 -0.68
N GLY A 125 21.48 21.66 0.55
CA GLY A 125 20.63 22.23 1.60
C GLY A 125 19.12 22.13 1.31
N PHE A 126 18.71 21.39 0.28
CA PHE A 126 17.31 21.08 0.00
C PHE A 126 17.00 19.66 0.48
N PRO A 127 16.35 19.46 1.64
CA PRO A 127 15.99 18.13 2.14
C PRO A 127 14.91 17.49 1.26
N THR A 128 15.35 16.85 0.19
CA THR A 128 14.53 16.23 -0.86
C THR A 128 15.13 14.89 -1.31
N GLN A 129 14.26 13.98 -1.75
CA GLN A 129 14.64 12.69 -2.29
C GLN A 129 13.96 12.48 -3.64
N PHE A 130 14.77 12.36 -4.69
CA PHE A 130 14.30 11.93 -6.01
C PHE A 130 14.24 10.40 -6.00
N LEU A 131 13.04 9.84 -6.14
CA LEU A 131 12.84 8.40 -5.99
C LEU A 131 13.27 7.65 -7.25
N SER A 132 14.23 6.74 -7.14
CA SER A 132 14.61 5.78 -8.19
C SER A 132 13.92 4.42 -8.03
N GLU A 133 13.41 4.13 -6.83
CA GLU A 133 12.67 2.92 -6.46
C GLU A 133 11.38 3.29 -5.73
N GLY A 134 10.42 2.35 -5.67
CA GLY A 134 9.18 2.55 -4.94
C GLY A 134 9.44 2.65 -3.43
N LEU A 135 8.77 3.58 -2.76
CA LEU A 135 8.95 3.81 -1.33
C LEU A 135 7.60 3.75 -0.62
N VAL A 136 7.46 2.84 0.34
CA VAL A 136 6.27 2.82 1.22
C VAL A 136 6.32 4.03 2.13
N THR A 137 5.30 4.89 2.04
CA THR A 137 5.15 6.05 2.92
C THR A 137 4.44 5.57 4.18
N HIS A 138 5.15 5.47 5.31
CA HIS A 138 4.60 4.94 6.56
C HIS A 138 3.51 5.83 7.22
N TYR A 139 2.97 6.82 6.51
CA TYR A 139 1.96 7.76 6.97
C TYR A 139 0.59 7.36 6.44
N ASN A 140 -0.42 7.27 7.31
CA ASN A 140 -1.80 6.94 6.91
C ASN A 140 -2.49 8.09 6.16
N THR A 141 -1.92 9.29 6.25
CA THR A 141 -2.38 10.52 5.58
C THR A 141 -1.21 11.17 4.90
N ALA A 142 -1.44 11.86 3.78
CA ALA A 142 -0.41 12.64 3.13
C ALA A 142 -0.98 13.87 2.44
N VAL A 143 -0.17 14.93 2.39
CA VAL A 143 -0.40 16.10 1.55
C VAL A 143 0.52 16.01 0.33
N THR A 144 -0.07 16.14 -0.85
CA THR A 144 0.66 16.08 -2.12
C THR A 144 0.46 17.36 -2.91
N GLY A 145 1.51 17.81 -3.59
CA GLY A 145 1.44 18.88 -4.60
C GLY A 145 1.70 18.34 -5.99
N VAL A 146 1.02 18.89 -7.01
CA VAL A 146 1.28 18.61 -8.43
C VAL A 146 1.47 19.91 -9.20
N SER A 147 2.48 19.95 -10.07
CA SER A 147 2.74 21.09 -10.97
C SER A 147 2.56 20.73 -12.44
N SER A 148 2.06 21.70 -13.21
CA SER A 148 2.06 21.62 -14.68
C SER A 148 2.34 22.98 -15.28
N PHE A 149 3.38 23.06 -16.12
CA PHE A 149 3.84 24.31 -16.74
C PHE A 149 3.71 24.21 -18.25
N GLY A 150 2.77 24.97 -18.82
CA GLY A 150 2.52 24.97 -20.25
C GLY A 150 3.61 25.73 -21.01
N PHE A 151 3.93 25.28 -22.23
CA PHE A 151 4.99 25.88 -23.05
C PHE A 151 4.79 27.38 -23.33
N GLY A 152 3.54 27.88 -23.33
CA GLY A 152 3.21 29.30 -23.48
C GLY A 152 3.34 30.13 -22.20
N GLY A 153 3.90 29.55 -21.14
CA GLY A 153 4.12 30.19 -19.84
C GLY A 153 2.93 30.16 -18.90
N THR A 154 1.85 29.42 -19.19
CA THR A 154 0.74 29.21 -18.25
C THR A 154 1.15 28.16 -17.23
N ASN A 155 1.24 28.54 -15.96
CA ASN A 155 1.56 27.63 -14.87
C ASN A 155 0.31 27.27 -14.09
N ALA A 156 0.25 26.03 -13.61
CA ALA A 156 -0.73 25.58 -12.65
C ALA A 156 -0.07 24.74 -11.56
N HIS A 157 -0.58 24.87 -10.34
CA HIS A 157 -0.19 24.04 -9.20
C HIS A 157 -1.43 23.70 -8.38
N ALA A 158 -1.55 22.45 -7.95
CA ALA A 158 -2.62 22.01 -7.08
C ALA A 158 -2.07 21.23 -5.90
N MET A 159 -2.71 21.37 -4.75
CA MET A 159 -2.41 20.62 -3.55
C MET A 159 -3.66 19.94 -3.03
N ALA A 160 -3.49 18.71 -2.57
CA ALA A 160 -4.55 17.91 -1.98
C ALA A 160 -4.02 17.18 -0.76
N PHE A 161 -4.91 17.05 0.23
CA PHE A 161 -4.74 16.12 1.33
C PHE A 161 -5.53 14.87 1.00
N GLY A 162 -4.98 13.71 1.35
CA GLY A 162 -5.72 12.46 1.32
C GLY A 162 -5.33 11.57 2.48
N GLN A 163 -6.16 10.56 2.67
CA GLN A 163 -5.90 9.45 3.56
C GLN A 163 -5.84 8.18 2.73
N ASN A 164 -5.05 7.22 3.18
CA ASN A 164 -5.09 5.88 2.66
C ASN A 164 -6.50 5.30 2.79
N CYS A 165 -7.02 4.80 1.67
CA CYS A 165 -8.33 4.16 1.62
C CYS A 165 -8.34 2.89 0.76
N VAL A 166 -7.24 2.57 0.06
CA VAL A 166 -7.12 1.34 -0.75
C VAL A 166 -6.47 0.24 0.05
N THR A 167 -5.56 0.56 0.98
CA THR A 167 -5.23 -0.41 1.99
C THR A 167 -6.39 -0.45 2.98
N ALA A 168 -7.45 -1.17 2.64
CA ALA A 168 -8.34 -1.84 3.60
C ALA A 168 -7.58 -2.93 4.40
N ARG A 169 -6.33 -2.66 4.73
CA ARG A 169 -5.53 -3.41 5.66
C ARG A 169 -5.12 -2.38 6.70
N ASP A 170 -5.71 -2.51 7.86
CA ASP A 170 -5.30 -1.95 9.14
C ASP A 170 -3.89 -2.51 9.51
N VAL A 171 -2.91 -2.41 8.59
CA VAL A 171 -1.54 -2.95 8.72
C VAL A 171 -0.67 -2.11 9.64
N THR A 172 -1.17 -0.98 10.14
CA THR A 172 -0.61 -0.36 11.34
C THR A 172 -0.61 -1.31 12.55
N LYS A 173 -1.30 -2.46 12.51
CA LYS A 173 -1.23 -3.51 13.53
C LYS A 173 -0.64 -4.86 13.10
N LYS A 174 -0.24 -5.05 11.85
CA LYS A 174 0.31 -6.36 11.42
C LYS A 174 1.68 -6.18 10.80
N ASP A 175 2.69 -6.41 11.63
CA ASP A 175 4.08 -6.63 11.23
C ASP A 175 4.11 -7.74 10.19
N PHE A 176 4.13 -7.37 8.90
CA PHE A 176 4.08 -8.32 7.79
C PHE A 176 5.31 -9.21 7.76
N ARG A 177 6.45 -8.68 8.19
CA ARG A 177 7.68 -9.45 8.38
C ARG A 177 7.51 -10.43 9.53
N GLY A 178 6.93 -10.00 10.65
CA GLY A 178 6.56 -10.85 11.78
C GLY A 178 5.56 -11.94 11.41
N LEU A 179 4.54 -11.65 10.61
CA LEU A 179 3.54 -12.61 10.13
C LEU A 179 4.08 -13.57 9.08
N MET A 180 4.98 -13.10 8.20
CA MET A 180 5.68 -13.95 7.24
C MET A 180 6.66 -14.87 7.97
N LEU A 181 7.43 -14.35 8.92
CA LEU A 181 8.30 -15.14 9.80
C LEU A 181 7.48 -16.10 10.65
N GLN A 182 6.33 -15.69 11.21
CA GLN A 182 5.43 -16.55 11.96
C GLN A 182 4.86 -17.67 11.07
N LYS A 183 4.47 -17.37 9.83
CA LYS A 183 4.04 -18.39 8.86
C LYS A 183 5.16 -19.32 8.42
N ILE A 184 6.40 -18.82 8.32
CA ILE A 184 7.58 -19.64 8.01
C ILE A 184 7.97 -20.51 9.21
N MET A 185 7.83 -19.99 10.44
CA MET A 185 8.10 -20.71 11.69
C MET A 185 6.98 -21.69 12.09
N GLN A 186 5.75 -21.47 11.64
CA GLN A 186 4.59 -22.35 11.83
C GLN A 186 4.33 -23.27 10.63
N ALA A 187 5.03 -23.08 9.51
CA ALA A 187 4.97 -24.01 8.39
C ALA A 187 5.60 -25.34 8.82
N LEU A 188 4.98 -26.45 8.42
CA LEU A 188 5.58 -27.77 8.57
C LEU A 188 6.96 -27.74 7.88
N PRO A 189 8.01 -28.35 8.49
CA PRO A 189 9.32 -28.43 7.85
C PRO A 189 9.17 -29.05 6.47
N PRO A 190 9.86 -28.53 5.43
CA PRO A 190 9.76 -29.10 4.11
C PRO A 190 10.28 -30.53 4.11
N ASP A 191 9.57 -31.42 3.42
CA ASP A 191 10.07 -32.77 3.18
C ASP A 191 11.26 -32.66 2.21
N VAL A 192 12.37 -33.28 2.59
CA VAL A 192 13.56 -33.39 1.76
C VAL A 192 13.63 -34.81 1.21
N PHE A 193 13.50 -34.93 -0.10
CA PHE A 193 13.57 -36.19 -0.83
C PHE A 193 15.00 -36.40 -1.33
N LYS A 194 15.70 -37.38 -0.74
CA LYS A 194 17.07 -37.72 -1.13
C LYS A 194 17.07 -38.89 -2.11
N HIS A 195 17.32 -38.59 -3.38
CA HIS A 195 17.44 -39.61 -4.42
C HIS A 195 18.88 -40.05 -4.68
N SER A 196 19.88 -39.25 -4.25
CA SER A 196 21.30 -39.54 -4.40
C SER A 196 22.13 -39.01 -3.22
N LEU A 197 23.42 -39.37 -3.19
CA LEU A 197 24.37 -38.86 -2.18
C LEU A 197 24.83 -37.42 -2.48
N ASP A 198 24.50 -36.88 -3.66
CA ASP A 198 24.81 -35.51 -4.05
C ASP A 198 23.70 -34.57 -3.57
N PRO A 199 23.99 -33.61 -2.66
CA PRO A 199 23.00 -32.68 -2.13
C PRO A 199 22.38 -31.75 -3.19
N GLU A 200 23.04 -31.52 -4.32
CA GLU A 200 22.50 -30.68 -5.40
C GLU A 200 21.34 -31.36 -6.15
N GLU A 201 21.21 -32.68 -6.05
CA GLU A 201 20.13 -33.45 -6.68
C GLU A 201 18.95 -33.74 -5.73
N TRP A 202 18.92 -33.13 -4.55
CA TRP A 202 17.82 -33.32 -3.60
C TRP A 202 16.63 -32.43 -3.95
N GLU A 203 15.44 -33.02 -3.91
CA GLU A 203 14.20 -32.28 -4.12
C GLU A 203 13.58 -31.90 -2.77
N THR A 204 13.09 -30.66 -2.64
CA THR A 204 12.36 -30.22 -1.45
C THR A 204 11.05 -29.55 -1.84
N ASN A 205 10.00 -29.75 -1.06
CA ASN A 205 8.69 -29.14 -1.31
C ASN A 205 8.52 -27.74 -0.69
N GLY A 206 9.60 -27.10 -0.24
CA GLY A 206 9.57 -25.78 0.41
C GLY A 206 10.62 -24.78 -0.10
N ALA A 207 10.75 -23.65 0.61
CA ALA A 207 11.69 -22.59 0.26
C ALA A 207 13.15 -23.11 0.29
N PRO A 208 14.05 -22.59 -0.59
CA PRO A 208 15.42 -23.08 -0.69
C PRO A 208 16.09 -23.06 0.68
N LEU A 209 16.67 -24.20 1.08
CA LEU A 209 17.36 -24.39 2.34
C LEU A 209 18.43 -23.31 2.48
N SER A 210 18.21 -22.34 3.37
CA SER A 210 19.28 -21.45 3.82
C SER A 210 20.29 -22.29 4.62
N GLU A 211 21.56 -22.16 4.26
CA GLU A 211 22.73 -22.91 4.77
C GLU A 211 22.51 -23.59 6.14
N ASP A 212 22.58 -24.92 6.12
CA ASP A 212 22.34 -25.80 7.26
C ASP A 212 23.16 -25.38 8.49
N LYS A 213 22.48 -25.07 9.60
CA LYS A 213 23.10 -24.90 10.91
C LYS A 213 23.15 -26.24 11.63
N ILE A 214 24.36 -26.66 12.00
CA ILE A 214 24.66 -27.83 12.83
C ILE A 214 23.86 -27.75 14.15
N GLY A 215 23.07 -28.79 14.46
CA GLY A 215 22.38 -28.94 15.76
C GLY A 215 20.88 -29.28 15.74
N LYS A 216 20.26 -29.47 14.57
CA LYS A 216 18.83 -29.85 14.45
C LYS A 216 18.61 -31.36 14.61
N VAL A 217 17.45 -31.73 15.15
CA VAL A 217 17.02 -33.13 15.35
C VAL A 217 15.87 -33.45 14.40
N TYR A 218 16.00 -34.57 13.68
CA TYR A 218 15.03 -35.02 12.68
C TYR A 218 14.52 -36.42 13.01
N GLU A 219 13.24 -36.65 12.77
CA GLU A 219 12.63 -37.97 12.71
C GLU A 219 12.77 -38.52 11.28
N VAL A 220 13.14 -39.79 11.12
CA VAL A 220 13.48 -40.40 9.83
C VAL A 220 12.65 -41.64 9.58
N GLU A 221 11.92 -41.64 8.48
CA GLU A 221 11.18 -42.82 8.00
C GLU A 221 11.73 -43.26 6.65
N VAL A 222 12.08 -44.54 6.53
CA VAL A 222 12.57 -45.13 5.28
C VAL A 222 11.52 -46.07 4.73
N ASP A 223 11.12 -45.84 3.48
CA ASP A 223 10.15 -46.70 2.81
C ASP A 223 10.79 -47.97 2.23
N ALA A 224 9.95 -48.90 1.77
CA ALA A 224 10.39 -50.20 1.23
C ALA A 224 11.23 -50.10 -0.06
N SER A 225 11.27 -48.94 -0.72
CA SER A 225 12.10 -48.68 -1.89
C SER A 225 13.50 -48.14 -1.54
N GLY A 226 13.73 -47.83 -0.26
CA GLY A 226 14.97 -47.25 0.26
C GLY A 226 14.96 -45.73 0.29
N ALA A 227 13.84 -45.07 -0.04
CA ALA A 227 13.72 -43.62 0.05
C ALA A 227 13.46 -43.20 1.51
N ALA A 228 14.21 -42.22 2.00
CA ALA A 228 14.11 -41.75 3.38
C ALA A 228 13.47 -40.35 3.43
N VAL A 229 12.44 -40.19 4.26
CA VAL A 229 11.77 -38.92 4.57
C VAL A 229 12.23 -38.44 5.95
N TRP A 230 12.69 -37.20 6.03
CA TRP A 230 13.25 -36.59 7.24
C TRP A 230 12.38 -35.42 7.69
N ARG A 231 11.88 -35.42 8.93
CA ARG A 231 11.00 -34.37 9.50
C ARG A 231 11.64 -33.72 10.73
N GLU A 232 11.79 -32.41 10.74
CA GLU A 232 12.39 -31.67 11.87
C GLU A 232 11.41 -31.53 13.04
N VAL A 233 11.85 -31.78 14.28
CA VAL A 233 11.00 -31.65 15.48
C VAL A 233 11.17 -30.26 16.12
N VAL A 234 10.11 -29.45 16.16
CA VAL A 234 10.12 -28.07 16.75
C VAL A 234 9.10 -27.97 17.89
N ASP A 235 9.54 -27.50 19.06
CA ASP A 235 8.71 -27.29 20.26
C ASP A 235 8.47 -25.77 20.47
N THR A 236 7.22 -25.27 20.45
CA THR A 236 6.91 -23.83 20.70
C THR A 236 5.50 -23.63 21.31
N PRO A 237 5.31 -22.77 22.33
CA PRO A 237 4.04 -22.64 23.08
C PRO A 237 3.03 -21.61 22.48
N PRO A 238 1.74 -21.59 22.89
CA PRO A 238 0.65 -20.89 22.18
C PRO A 238 0.38 -19.41 22.59
N ASP A 239 -0.18 -18.65 21.62
CA ASP A 239 -0.47 -17.18 21.61
C ASP A 239 -1.77 -16.78 22.37
N PRO A 240 -1.80 -15.67 23.15
CA PRO A 240 -2.95 -15.22 23.96
C PRO A 240 -4.20 -14.65 23.23
N LYS A 241 -4.31 -14.66 21.90
CA LYS A 241 -5.47 -14.06 21.16
C LYS A 241 -6.26 -15.01 20.25
N ALA A 242 -6.41 -16.27 20.62
CA ALA A 242 -7.28 -17.21 19.90
C ALA A 242 -8.69 -17.22 20.52
N HIS A 243 -9.65 -16.50 19.93
CA HIS A 243 -11.08 -16.69 20.23
C HIS A 243 -11.47 -18.11 19.82
N LYS A 244 -12.21 -18.81 20.67
CA LYS A 244 -12.52 -20.24 20.48
C LYS A 244 -13.91 -20.49 19.90
N ARG A 245 -14.74 -19.45 19.77
CA ARG A 245 -16.15 -19.54 19.31
C ARG A 245 -16.56 -18.33 18.50
N PHE A 246 -17.49 -18.53 17.58
CA PHE A 246 -18.05 -17.49 16.72
C PHE A 246 -19.58 -17.60 16.66
N GLY A 247 -20.27 -16.46 16.49
CA GLY A 247 -21.72 -16.37 16.34
C GLY A 247 -22.13 -15.51 15.14
N LEU A 248 -23.40 -15.55 14.74
CA LEU A 248 -23.96 -14.83 13.59
C LEU A 248 -25.26 -14.12 14.01
N ALA A 249 -25.38 -12.83 13.72
CA ALA A 249 -26.59 -12.04 13.97
C ALA A 249 -27.00 -11.24 12.73
N GLY A 250 -28.27 -11.24 12.34
CA GLY A 250 -28.68 -10.61 11.08
C GLY A 250 -30.18 -10.40 10.90
N SER A 251 -30.59 -9.87 9.75
CA SER A 251 -32.01 -9.61 9.44
C SER A 251 -32.87 -10.88 9.47
N PHE A 252 -32.30 -12.02 9.10
CA PHE A 252 -32.96 -13.34 9.10
C PHE A 252 -33.24 -13.91 10.50
N ASN A 253 -32.63 -13.38 11.56
CA ASN A 253 -32.86 -13.83 12.95
C ASN A 253 -33.20 -12.68 13.91
N GLY A 254 -33.68 -11.55 13.37
CA GLY A 254 -34.05 -10.38 14.15
C GLY A 254 -32.88 -9.75 14.92
N TRP A 255 -31.65 -9.89 14.42
CA TRP A 255 -30.39 -9.45 15.05
C TRP A 255 -30.06 -10.15 16.37
N SER A 256 -30.58 -11.35 16.60
CA SER A 256 -30.17 -12.21 17.73
C SER A 256 -28.89 -12.99 17.40
N CYS A 257 -28.12 -13.42 18.39
CA CYS A 257 -26.92 -14.23 18.16
C CYS A 257 -27.29 -15.70 17.91
N THR A 258 -26.84 -16.26 16.80
CA THR A 258 -26.91 -17.68 16.46
C THR A 258 -25.50 -18.27 16.44
N GLN A 259 -25.23 -19.30 17.22
CA GLN A 259 -23.90 -19.90 17.33
C GLN A 259 -23.47 -20.55 16.01
N MET A 260 -22.21 -20.34 15.60
CA MET A 260 -21.59 -21.05 14.48
C MET A 260 -20.92 -22.34 14.99
N ALA A 261 -21.09 -23.43 14.24
CA ALA A 261 -20.50 -24.72 14.58
C ALA A 261 -19.13 -24.88 13.93
N GLU A 262 -18.14 -25.38 14.67
CA GLU A 262 -16.84 -25.74 14.10
C GLU A 262 -16.99 -26.88 13.08
N LEU A 263 -16.29 -26.79 11.96
CA LEU A 263 -16.39 -27.75 10.89
C LEU A 263 -15.61 -29.03 11.22
N PRO A 264 -16.25 -30.21 11.15
CA PRO A 264 -15.56 -31.48 11.36
C PRO A 264 -14.36 -31.63 10.41
N GLY A 265 -13.18 -31.90 10.98
CA GLY A 265 -11.94 -32.08 10.22
C GLY A 265 -11.19 -30.79 9.87
N LEU A 266 -11.71 -29.61 10.23
CA LEU A 266 -11.06 -28.32 9.98
C LEU A 266 -11.05 -27.45 11.24
N PRO A 267 -10.13 -27.72 12.20
CA PRO A 267 -10.03 -26.95 13.44
C PRO A 267 -9.85 -25.46 13.18
N GLY A 268 -10.64 -24.63 13.87
CA GLY A 268 -10.63 -23.17 13.74
C GLY A 268 -11.52 -22.60 12.63
N LEU A 269 -12.24 -23.45 11.88
CA LEU A 269 -13.19 -23.02 10.85
C LEU A 269 -14.62 -23.24 11.32
N PHE A 270 -15.45 -22.19 11.30
CA PHE A 270 -16.80 -22.23 11.84
C PHE A 270 -17.82 -21.97 10.72
N ALA A 271 -18.97 -22.62 10.78
CA ALA A 271 -20.04 -22.39 9.82
C ALA A 271 -21.41 -22.25 10.47
N ALA A 272 -22.26 -21.50 9.78
CA ALA A 272 -23.68 -21.44 10.04
C ALA A 272 -24.45 -21.50 8.72
N GLU A 273 -25.62 -22.12 8.76
CA GLU A 273 -26.58 -22.13 7.67
C GLU A 273 -27.68 -21.11 7.97
N ILE A 274 -28.00 -20.29 6.97
CA ILE A 274 -29.14 -19.38 7.04
C ILE A 274 -30.03 -19.55 5.82
N THR A 275 -31.30 -19.23 6.01
CA THR A 275 -32.29 -19.15 4.95
C THR A 275 -32.46 -17.69 4.56
N VAL A 276 -32.25 -17.39 3.27
CA VAL A 276 -32.43 -16.05 2.72
C VAL A 276 -33.91 -15.85 2.37
N GLY A 277 -34.51 -14.76 2.83
CA GLY A 277 -35.92 -14.45 2.58
C GLY A 277 -36.24 -14.10 1.12
N GLU A 278 -37.53 -13.86 0.83
CA GLU A 278 -38.05 -13.56 -0.52
C GLU A 278 -37.41 -12.32 -1.19
N SER A 279 -36.78 -11.43 -0.41
CA SER A 279 -36.01 -10.29 -0.91
C SER A 279 -34.77 -10.71 -1.71
N GLY A 280 -34.30 -11.96 -1.54
CA GLY A 280 -33.01 -12.44 -2.05
C GLY A 280 -31.80 -11.78 -1.37
N GLU A 281 -32.01 -11.06 -0.27
CA GLU A 281 -31.01 -10.18 0.34
C GLU A 281 -31.12 -10.15 1.86
N GLU A 282 -29.99 -10.41 2.54
CA GLU A 282 -29.88 -10.38 4.01
C GLU A 282 -28.68 -9.57 4.49
N TYR A 283 -28.81 -9.01 5.70
CA TYR A 283 -27.77 -8.30 6.43
C TYR A 283 -27.32 -9.12 7.63
N PHE A 284 -26.03 -9.13 7.96
CA PHE A 284 -25.48 -9.94 9.06
C PHE A 284 -24.21 -9.35 9.70
N HIS A 285 -23.90 -9.82 10.91
CA HIS A 285 -22.67 -9.67 11.68
C HIS A 285 -22.18 -11.04 12.14
N VAL A 286 -20.88 -11.30 12.07
CA VAL A 286 -20.15 -12.37 12.74
C VAL A 286 -19.62 -11.80 14.06
N LEU A 287 -19.87 -12.51 15.15
CA LEU A 287 -19.55 -12.13 16.52
C LEU A 287 -18.43 -13.03 17.06
N GLY A 288 -17.43 -12.44 17.73
CA GLY A 288 -16.43 -13.19 18.48
C GLY A 288 -16.97 -13.59 19.85
N ASP A 289 -16.72 -14.83 20.27
CA ASP A 289 -17.17 -15.41 21.55
C ASP A 289 -18.68 -15.20 21.83
N GLU A 290 -19.50 -15.10 20.77
CA GLU A 290 -20.95 -14.94 20.84
C GLU A 290 -21.41 -13.61 21.51
N ASP A 291 -20.51 -12.62 21.60
CA ASP A 291 -20.76 -11.32 22.20
C ASP A 291 -21.17 -10.28 21.13
N THR A 292 -22.35 -9.69 21.28
CA THR A 292 -22.89 -8.68 20.33
C THR A 292 -22.11 -7.37 20.32
N SER A 293 -21.26 -7.14 21.34
CA SER A 293 -20.33 -6.01 21.37
C SER A 293 -19.01 -6.30 20.64
N GLN A 294 -18.73 -7.58 20.31
CA GLN A 294 -17.52 -8.05 19.65
C GLN A 294 -17.79 -8.43 18.20
N VAL A 295 -18.18 -7.45 17.38
CA VAL A 295 -18.42 -7.64 15.94
C VAL A 295 -17.09 -7.86 15.22
N TYR A 296 -16.89 -9.06 14.70
CA TYR A 296 -15.70 -9.47 13.95
C TYR A 296 -15.81 -9.11 12.46
N TYR A 297 -17.02 -9.18 11.88
CA TYR A 297 -17.29 -8.86 10.48
C TYR A 297 -18.78 -8.62 10.23
N PRO A 298 -19.23 -7.77 9.29
CA PRO A 298 -18.49 -6.70 8.62
C PRO A 298 -18.27 -5.50 9.57
N ALA A 299 -17.25 -4.70 9.29
CA ALA A 299 -16.84 -3.57 10.14
C ALA A 299 -17.71 -2.29 9.99
N GLN A 300 -18.75 -2.32 9.15
CA GLN A 300 -19.75 -1.25 9.02
C GLN A 300 -21.13 -1.78 9.42
N PRO A 301 -22.04 -0.92 9.94
CA PRO A 301 -23.39 -1.35 10.26
C PRO A 301 -24.12 -1.67 8.96
N ARG A 302 -24.23 -2.96 8.66
CA ARG A 302 -24.96 -3.60 7.53
C ARG A 302 -24.16 -3.73 6.23
N SER A 303 -23.82 -4.97 5.87
CA SER A 303 -23.39 -5.36 4.51
C SER A 303 -24.40 -6.33 3.89
N ARG A 304 -24.61 -6.22 2.58
CA ARG A 304 -25.65 -6.91 1.80
C ARG A 304 -25.03 -8.09 1.05
N ARG A 305 -25.63 -9.29 1.18
CA ARG A 305 -25.34 -10.43 0.29
C ARG A 305 -26.58 -10.74 -0.54
N LYS A 306 -26.44 -10.71 -1.87
CA LYS A 306 -27.52 -11.00 -2.82
C LYS A 306 -27.42 -12.45 -3.29
N VAL A 307 -28.50 -13.20 -3.20
CA VAL A 307 -28.57 -14.61 -3.61
C VAL A 307 -29.79 -14.79 -4.53
N ASP A 308 -29.71 -15.75 -5.44
CA ASP A 308 -30.80 -16.02 -6.40
C ASP A 308 -32.06 -16.52 -5.64
N PRO A 309 -33.28 -16.01 -5.89
CA PRO A 309 -34.45 -16.19 -5.01
C PRO A 309 -35.01 -17.61 -4.90
N ALA A 310 -34.39 -18.59 -5.55
CA ALA A 310 -34.86 -19.97 -5.53
C ALA A 310 -34.40 -20.69 -4.24
N GLY A 311 -35.03 -20.37 -3.10
CA GLY A 311 -34.97 -21.17 -1.86
C GLY A 311 -33.58 -21.63 -1.43
N SER A 312 -32.55 -20.80 -1.65
CA SER A 312 -31.16 -21.21 -1.60
C SER A 312 -30.60 -21.07 -0.17
N HIS A 313 -30.23 -22.21 0.43
CA HIS A 313 -29.47 -22.24 1.68
C HIS A 313 -28.07 -21.67 1.42
N THR A 314 -27.67 -20.67 2.21
CA THR A 314 -26.35 -20.06 2.09
C THR A 314 -25.51 -20.39 3.32
N ARG A 315 -24.35 -21.00 3.10
CA ARG A 315 -23.38 -21.31 4.15
C ARG A 315 -22.41 -20.14 4.34
N PHE A 316 -22.26 -19.73 5.59
CA PHE A 316 -21.21 -18.80 6.03
C PHE A 316 -20.06 -19.63 6.57
N ILE A 317 -18.85 -19.38 6.11
CA ILE A 317 -17.60 -20.05 6.50
C ILE A 317 -16.61 -18.94 6.88
#